data_AF-C8VXS8-F1
#
_entry.id   AF-C8VXS8-F1
#
_cell.length_a   1.000
_cell.length_b   1.000
_cell.length_c   1.000
_cell.angle_alpha   90.00
_cell.angle_beta   90.00
_cell.angle_gamma   90.00
#
_symmetry.space_group_name_H-M   'P 1'
#
loop_
_entity.id
_entity.type
_entity.pdbx_description
1 polymer ?
#
loop_
_entity_poly.entity_id
_entity_poly.type
_entity_poly.pdbx_seq_one_letter_code
_entity_poly.pdbx_strand_id
1 'polypeptide(L)' 'MDNNINYKLSLHILNTLKKLNLITEKEYIAIDKENKKSFEIRLD' A
#
# COMPACT_ATOMS: atom_id res chain seq x y z
N MET A 1 12.30 -1.00 12.39
CA MET A 1 11.42 0.13 12.75
C MET A 1 10.98 0.88 11.49
N ASP A 2 11.90 1.09 10.55
CA ASP A 2 11.70 1.87 9.31
C ASP A 2 10.68 1.26 8.32
N ASN A 3 10.61 -0.07 8.22
CA ASN A 3 9.67 -0.74 7.30
C ASN A 3 8.19 -0.41 7.57
N ASN A 4 7.83 -0.17 8.83
CA ASN A 4 6.47 0.22 9.20
C ASN A 4 6.16 1.66 8.77
N ILE A 5 7.14 2.57 8.89
CA ILE A 5 7.00 3.97 8.43
C ILE A 5 6.87 4.00 6.90
N ASN A 6 7.73 3.26 6.19
CA ASN A 6 7.70 3.20 4.73
C ASN A 6 6.41 2.55 4.20
N TYR A 7 5.92 1.50 4.85
CA TYR A 7 4.62 0.92 4.51
C TYR A 7 3.47 1.92 4.71
N LYS A 8 3.45 2.65 5.83
CA LYS A 8 2.43 3.68 6.09
C LYS A 8 2.46 4.80 5.06
N LEU A 9 3.66 5.23 4.64
CA LEU A 9 3.81 6.22 3.58
C LEU A 9 3.29 5.70 2.24
N SER A 10 3.67 4.47 1.87
CA SER A 10 3.18 3.83 0.64
C SER A 10 1.65 3.70 0.64
N LEU A 11 1.06 3.28 1.77
CA LEU A 11 -0.38 3.17 1.95
C LEU A 11 -1.08 4.53 1.85
N HIS A 12 -0.47 5.60 2.38
CA HIS A 12 -1.01 6.96 2.26
C HIS A 12 -1.07 7.42 0.80
N ILE A 13 -0.01 7.18 0.02
CA ILE A 13 0.04 7.48 -1.41
C ILE A 13 -1.03 6.68 -2.16
N LEU A 14 -1.09 5.36 -1.90
CA LEU A 14 -2.03 4.47 -2.56
C LEU A 14 -3.50 4.86 -2.31
N ASN A 15 -3.83 5.25 -1.08
CA ASN A 15 -5.15 5.78 -0.74
C ASN A 15 -5.47 7.10 -1.44
N THR A 16 -4.47 7.96 -1.63
CA THR A 16 -4.65 9.23 -2.34
C THR A 16 -4.97 8.98 -3.82
N LEU A 17 -4.24 8.07 -4.47
CA LEU A 17 -4.49 7.68 -5.85
C LEU A 17 -5.90 7.11 -6.04
N LYS A 18 -6.35 6.26 -5.12
CA LYS A 18 -7.71 5.69 -5.13
C LYS A 18 -8.79 6.77 -4.96
N LYS A 19 -8.61 7.71 -4.03
CA LYS A 19 -9.55 8.83 -3.81
C LYS A 19 -9.67 9.75 -5.02
N LEU A 20 -8.57 9.92 -5.76
CA LEU A 20 -8.55 10.70 -7.01
C LEU A 20 -9.06 9.90 -8.22
N ASN A 21 -9.52 8.66 -8.03
CA ASN A 21 -9.94 7.73 -9.09
C ASN A 21 -8.85 7.49 -10.18
N LEU A 22 -7.57 7.60 -9.80
CA LEU A 22 -6.43 7.36 -10.70
C LEU A 22 -6.07 5.88 -10.82
N ILE A 23 -6.57 5.05 -9.90
CA ILE A 23 -6.43 3.60 -9.90
C ILE A 23 -7.77 2.97 -9.50
N THR A 24 -7.99 1.75 -9.98
CA THR A 24 -9.16 0.95 -9.63
C THR A 24 -8.98 0.24 -8.28
N GLU A 25 -10.09 -0.27 -7.72
CA GLU A 25 -10.06 -1.14 -6.52
C GLU A 25 -9.16 -2.36 -6.72
N LYS A 26 -9.20 -2.96 -7.91
CA LYS A 26 -8.41 -4.16 -8.23
C LYS A 26 -6.92 -3.86 -8.23
N GLU A 27 -6.52 -2.73 -8.80
CA GLU A 27 -5.13 -2.27 -8.80
C GLU A 27 -4.67 -1.89 -7.39
N TYR A 28 -5.52 -1.23 -6.61
CA TYR A 28 -5.25 -0.94 -5.20
C TYR A 28 -4.90 -2.23 -4.42
N ILE A 29 -5.76 -3.26 -4.52
CA ILE A 29 -5.55 -4.54 -3.81
C ILE A 29 -4.25 -5.23 -4.27
N ALA A 30 -3.97 -5.21 -5.57
CA ALA A 30 -2.75 -5.81 -6.12
C ALA A 30 -1.48 -5.09 -5.62
N ILE A 31 -1.47 -3.75 -5.62
CA ILE A 31 -0.34 -2.95 -5.16
C ILE A 31 -0.14 -3.08 -3.64
N ASP A 32 -1.21 -3.03 -2.83
CA ASP A 32 -1.08 -3.23 -1.37
C ASP A 32 -0.55 -4.62 -1.02
N LYS A 33 -0.95 -5.66 -1.77
CA LYS A 33 -0.43 -7.02 -1.61
C LYS A 33 1.08 -7.09 -1.85
N GLU A 34 1.57 -6.46 -2.91
CA GLU A 34 3.02 -6.40 -3.18
C GLU A 34 3.76 -5.54 -2.15
N ASN A 35 3.20 -4.38 -1.76
CA ASN A 35 3.76 -3.53 -0.70
C ASN A 35 3.95 -4.30 0.62
N LYS A 36 2.94 -5.06 1.06
CA LYS A 36 3.04 -5.88 2.29
C LYS A 36 4.20 -6.87 2.23
N LYS A 37 4.45 -7.49 1.07
CA LYS A 37 5.61 -8.37 0.86
C LYS A 37 6.92 -7.58 0.91
N SER A 38 7.01 -6.47 0.18
CA SER A 38 8.23 -5.64 0.08
C SER A 38 8.65 -5.04 1.42
N PHE A 39 7.69 -4.73 2.29
CA PHE A 39 7.96 -4.17 3.62
C PHE A 39 7.95 -5.22 4.74
N GLU A 40 7.90 -6.52 4.41
CA GLU A 40 7.87 -7.62 5.38
C GLU A 40 6.75 -7.50 6.42
N ILE A 41 5.64 -6.85 6.06
CA ILE A 41 4.46 -6.74 6.92
C ILE A 41 3.84 -8.14 6.97
N ARG A 42 4.09 -8.86 8.08
CA ARG A 42 3.33 -10.08 8.39
C ARG A 42 1.92 -9.65 8.78
N LEU A 43 0.93 -10.29 8.17
CA LEU A 43 -0.45 -10.27 8.64
C LEU A 43 -0.58 -11.46 9.58
N ASP A 44 -0.10 -11.29 10.80
CA ASP A 44 -0.41 -12.16 11.94
C ASP A 44 -1.85 -11.96 12.44
#